data_AF-A0A6A6NAV2-F1
#
_entry.id   AF-A0A6A6NAV2-F1
#
_cell.length_a   1.000
_cell.length_b   1.000
_cell.length_c   1.000
_cell.angle_alpha   90.00
_cell.angle_beta   90.00
_cell.angle_gamma   90.00
#
_symmetry.space_group_name_H-M   'P 1'
#
loop_
_entity.id
_entity.type
_entity.pdbx_description
1 polymer ?
#
loop_
_entity_poly.entity_id
_entity_poly.type
_entity_poly.pdbx_seq_one_letter_code
_entity_poly.pdbx_strand_id
1 'polypeptide(L)'
;MQACESRSLSELVTELQTSAEEVASLAKNSESDKEVFTEFAALLEKFTPVLIELKENCKVMDRPPVRKAVESLEKELRGAKELIKSTGSRSPIKQMEYMTQDLGRSLGLVLFARFVSELDSEREIEEETVTLSIEDVVLQLKYGNDEEFRLALWGLRDFIKDHSIDNEWINNEGVIPILFNRLGSSKPHNRLTIIQMLRILASVNTENKEKMADVESLSLLVKSLTRDVDERGKL
;
A
#
# COMPACT_ATOMS: atom_id res chain seq x y z
N MET A 1 -0.24 3.58 -37.96
CA MET A 1 0.01 2.99 -36.64
C MET A 1 -0.27 4.08 -35.63
N GLN A 2 -1.48 4.10 -35.07
CA GLN A 2 -1.92 5.16 -34.16
C GLN A 2 -1.23 4.91 -32.81
N ALA A 3 -0.43 5.87 -32.35
CA ALA A 3 0.12 5.84 -31.01
C ALA A 3 -1.07 5.84 -30.05
N CYS A 4 -1.22 4.74 -29.29
CA CYS A 4 -2.17 4.67 -28.20
C CYS A 4 -1.65 5.61 -27.11
N GLU A 5 -2.15 6.83 -27.05
CA GLU A 5 -1.95 7.71 -25.90
C GLU A 5 -2.58 7.02 -24.69
N SER A 6 -1.74 6.36 -23.90
CA SER A 6 -2.17 5.76 -22.63
C SER A 6 -2.58 6.89 -21.69
N ARG A 7 -3.82 6.86 -21.21
CA ARG A 7 -4.33 7.81 -20.20
C ARG A 7 -3.37 7.89 -19.01
N SER A 8 -3.14 9.09 -18.50
CA SER A 8 -2.38 9.25 -17.25
C SER A 8 -3.19 8.65 -16.08
N LEU A 9 -2.50 8.23 -15.02
CA LEU A 9 -3.20 7.65 -13.87
C LEU A 9 -4.00 8.70 -13.08
N SER A 10 -3.56 9.97 -13.12
CA SER A 10 -4.31 11.10 -12.55
C SER A 10 -5.65 11.33 -13.26
N GLU A 11 -5.66 11.25 -14.59
CA GLU A 11 -6.89 11.27 -15.39
C GLU A 11 -7.76 10.08 -15.03
N LEU A 12 -7.18 8.88 -14.96
CA LEU A 12 -7.91 7.64 -14.60
C LEU A 12 -8.58 7.75 -13.23
N VAL A 13 -7.90 8.28 -12.21
CA VAL A 13 -8.47 8.47 -10.86
C VAL A 13 -9.54 9.57 -10.83
N THR A 14 -9.41 10.61 -11.66
CA THR A 14 -10.43 11.67 -11.77
C THR A 14 -11.69 11.15 -12.47
N GLU A 15 -11.54 10.35 -13.53
CA GLU A 15 -12.63 9.63 -14.18
C GLU A 15 -13.31 8.67 -13.20
N LEU A 16 -12.53 7.95 -12.40
CA LEU A 16 -13.02 7.03 -11.39
C LEU A 16 -13.86 7.73 -10.31
N GLN A 17 -13.40 8.89 -9.83
CA GLN A 17 -14.15 9.71 -8.88
C GLN A 17 -15.51 10.13 -9.46
N THR A 18 -15.49 10.66 -10.68
CA THR A 18 -16.71 11.09 -11.38
C THR A 18 -17.67 9.90 -11.57
N SER A 19 -17.12 8.74 -11.95
CA SER A 19 -17.88 7.51 -12.10
C SER A 19 -18.50 7.05 -10.77
N ALA A 20 -17.77 7.06 -9.67
CA ALA A 20 -18.28 6.69 -8.34
C ALA A 20 -19.44 7.61 -7.89
N GLU A 21 -19.29 8.93 -8.08
CA GLU A 21 -20.33 9.92 -7.79
C GLU A 21 -21.58 9.71 -8.65
N GLU A 22 -21.39 9.45 -9.95
CA GLU A 22 -22.48 9.13 -10.86
C GLU A 22 -23.22 7.85 -10.44
N VAL A 23 -22.49 6.77 -10.14
CA VAL A 23 -23.08 5.49 -9.70
C VAL A 23 -23.85 5.67 -8.38
N ALA A 24 -23.30 6.41 -7.43
CA ALA A 24 -23.98 6.73 -6.18
C ALA A 24 -25.28 7.51 -6.42
N SER A 25 -25.27 8.50 -7.33
CA SER A 25 -26.47 9.27 -7.69
C SER A 25 -27.54 8.40 -8.36
N LEU A 26 -27.14 7.48 -9.24
CA LEU A 26 -28.05 6.56 -9.92
C LEU A 26 -28.69 5.60 -8.92
N ALA A 27 -27.90 5.06 -7.99
CA ALA A 27 -28.39 4.18 -6.93
C ALA A 27 -29.43 4.89 -6.04
N LYS A 28 -29.16 6.14 -5.59
CA LYS A 28 -30.11 6.93 -4.78
C LYS A 28 -31.44 7.18 -5.47
N ASN A 29 -31.43 7.33 -6.78
CA ASN A 29 -32.61 7.63 -7.58
C ASN A 29 -33.34 6.36 -8.07
N SER A 30 -32.88 5.16 -7.68
CA SER A 30 -33.52 3.91 -8.07
C SER A 30 -34.92 3.77 -7.46
N GLU A 31 -35.89 3.35 -8.29
CA GLU A 31 -37.26 3.10 -7.85
C GLU A 31 -37.45 1.71 -7.21
N SER A 32 -36.51 0.77 -7.45
CA SER A 32 -36.50 -0.58 -6.88
C SER A 32 -35.63 -0.65 -5.62
N ASP A 33 -36.01 -1.51 -4.66
CA ASP A 33 -35.22 -1.87 -3.46
C ASP A 33 -34.44 -0.71 -2.81
N LYS A 34 -35.14 0.42 -2.58
CA LYS A 34 -34.56 1.72 -2.16
C LYS A 34 -33.56 1.63 -1.01
N GLU A 35 -33.81 0.76 -0.03
CA GLU A 35 -32.93 0.60 1.13
C GLU A 35 -31.55 0.06 0.72
N VAL A 36 -31.52 -0.99 -0.10
CA VAL A 36 -30.27 -1.64 -0.56
C VAL A 36 -29.44 -0.70 -1.45
N PHE A 37 -30.09 0.04 -2.35
CA PHE A 37 -29.38 1.02 -3.20
C PHE A 37 -28.94 2.27 -2.42
N THR A 38 -29.66 2.65 -1.36
CA THR A 38 -29.22 3.75 -0.48
C THR A 38 -27.98 3.36 0.31
N GLU A 39 -27.92 2.14 0.86
CA GLU A 39 -26.72 1.61 1.51
C GLU A 39 -25.53 1.51 0.56
N PHE A 40 -25.77 1.02 -0.66
CA PHE A 40 -24.75 0.95 -1.70
C PHE A 40 -24.22 2.33 -2.09
N ALA A 41 -25.09 3.33 -2.23
CA ALA A 41 -24.68 4.71 -2.50
C ALA A 41 -23.84 5.29 -1.35
N ALA A 42 -24.24 5.06 -0.10
CA ALA A 42 -23.50 5.52 1.08
C ALA A 42 -22.11 4.87 1.19
N LEU A 43 -21.94 3.64 0.70
CA LEU A 43 -20.63 3.00 0.57
C LEU A 43 -19.74 3.73 -0.44
N LEU A 44 -20.27 4.01 -1.64
CA LEU A 44 -19.53 4.69 -2.71
C LEU A 44 -19.10 6.10 -2.31
N GLU A 45 -19.89 6.81 -1.53
CA GLU A 45 -19.51 8.12 -0.97
C GLU A 45 -18.27 8.05 -0.07
N LYS A 46 -18.03 6.91 0.59
CA LYS A 46 -16.82 6.69 1.39
C LYS A 46 -15.58 6.43 0.53
N PHE A 47 -15.74 6.13 -0.76
CA PHE A 47 -14.60 5.92 -1.66
C PHE A 47 -13.99 7.25 -2.09
N THR A 48 -14.81 8.31 -2.21
CA THR A 48 -14.38 9.65 -2.64
C THR A 48 -13.15 10.17 -1.88
N PRO A 49 -13.11 10.22 -0.53
CA PRO A 49 -11.93 10.69 0.18
C PRO A 49 -10.69 9.82 -0.07
N VAL A 50 -10.86 8.51 -0.26
CA VAL A 50 -9.76 7.58 -0.55
C VAL A 50 -9.18 7.84 -1.95
N LEU A 51 -10.02 8.13 -2.93
CA LEU A 51 -9.60 8.46 -4.30
C LEU A 51 -8.93 9.84 -4.38
N ILE A 52 -9.37 10.81 -3.58
CA ILE A 52 -8.71 12.12 -3.44
C ILE A 52 -7.30 11.94 -2.89
N GLU A 53 -7.17 11.21 -1.77
CA GLU A 53 -5.87 10.94 -1.15
C GLU A 53 -4.92 10.19 -2.11
N LEU A 54 -5.46 9.24 -2.88
CA LEU A 54 -4.71 8.53 -3.92
C LEU A 54 -4.15 9.52 -4.95
N LYS A 55 -4.98 10.45 -5.44
CA LYS A 55 -4.60 11.45 -6.45
C LYS A 55 -3.49 12.40 -5.97
N GLU A 56 -3.51 12.79 -4.69
CA GLU A 56 -2.54 13.75 -4.13
C GLU A 56 -1.12 13.19 -4.00
N ASN A 57 -0.94 11.86 -4.02
CA ASN A 57 0.35 11.17 -3.82
C ASN A 57 1.05 10.78 -5.14
N CYS A 58 1.25 11.77 -6.03
CA CYS A 58 1.71 11.57 -7.43
C CYS A 58 3.00 10.75 -7.65
N LYS A 59 3.96 10.75 -6.72
CA LYS A 59 5.27 10.07 -6.94
C LYS A 59 5.17 8.54 -6.97
N VAL A 60 4.18 7.97 -6.29
CA VAL A 60 3.96 6.51 -6.18
C VAL A 60 3.02 6.00 -7.29
N MET A 61 2.35 6.92 -7.98
CA MET A 61 1.14 6.66 -8.77
C MET A 61 1.39 6.07 -10.16
N ASP A 62 2.54 6.31 -10.80
CA ASP A 62 2.81 5.76 -12.14
C ASP A 62 3.37 4.33 -12.13
N ARG A 63 3.31 3.64 -10.98
CA ARG A 63 3.79 2.26 -10.90
C ARG A 63 2.80 1.27 -11.51
N PRO A 64 3.28 0.27 -12.28
CA PRO A 64 2.40 -0.72 -12.92
C PRO A 64 1.42 -1.44 -11.98
N PRO A 65 1.78 -1.82 -10.73
CA PRO A 65 0.84 -2.44 -9.80
C PRO A 65 -0.33 -1.52 -9.42
N VAL A 66 -0.07 -0.23 -9.18
CA VAL A 66 -1.09 0.76 -8.81
C VAL A 66 -2.04 0.96 -9.98
N ARG A 67 -1.50 1.15 -11.19
CA ARG A 67 -2.30 1.30 -12.42
C ARG A 67 -3.24 0.15 -12.65
N LYS A 68 -2.73 -1.08 -12.59
CA LYS A 68 -3.55 -2.28 -12.79
C LYS A 68 -4.66 -2.40 -11.74
N ALA A 69 -4.39 -2.01 -10.50
CA ALA A 69 -5.39 -2.03 -9.44
C ALA A 69 -6.49 -0.99 -9.67
N VAL A 70 -6.13 0.23 -10.09
CA VAL A 70 -7.09 1.31 -10.41
C VAL A 70 -7.95 0.94 -11.62
N GLU A 71 -7.38 0.38 -12.67
CA GLU A 71 -8.11 -0.13 -13.84
C GLU A 71 -9.10 -1.24 -13.46
N SER A 72 -8.73 -2.10 -12.50
CA SER A 72 -9.65 -3.13 -11.97
C SER A 72 -10.83 -2.50 -11.24
N LEU A 73 -10.60 -1.48 -10.41
CA LEU A 73 -11.66 -0.76 -9.69
C LEU A 73 -12.58 0.00 -10.66
N GLU A 74 -12.03 0.59 -11.73
CA GLU A 74 -12.82 1.23 -12.80
C GLU A 74 -13.76 0.24 -13.48
N LYS A 75 -13.28 -0.98 -13.75
CA LYS A 75 -14.09 -2.05 -14.35
C LYS A 75 -15.26 -2.44 -13.44
N GLU A 76 -15.04 -2.60 -12.14
CA GLU A 76 -16.11 -2.94 -11.19
C GLU A 76 -17.15 -1.82 -11.08
N LEU A 77 -16.72 -0.55 -11.04
CA LEU A 77 -17.65 0.59 -11.04
C LEU A 77 -18.48 0.67 -12.33
N ARG A 78 -17.87 0.38 -13.48
CA ARG A 78 -18.61 0.30 -14.76
C ARG A 78 -19.66 -0.80 -14.73
N GLY A 79 -19.33 -1.98 -14.22
CA GLY A 79 -20.26 -3.08 -14.03
C GLY A 79 -21.42 -2.70 -13.12
N ALA A 80 -21.15 -2.01 -12.00
CA ALA A 80 -22.18 -1.50 -11.11
C ALA A 80 -23.13 -0.51 -11.79
N LYS A 81 -22.58 0.42 -12.58
CA LYS A 81 -23.35 1.39 -13.36
C LYS A 81 -24.30 0.72 -14.36
N GLU A 82 -23.82 -0.28 -15.09
CA GLU A 82 -24.62 -1.03 -16.06
C GLU A 82 -25.75 -1.80 -15.37
N LEU A 83 -25.46 -2.42 -14.22
CA LEU A 83 -26.46 -3.19 -13.46
C LEU A 83 -27.60 -2.31 -12.92
N ILE A 84 -27.27 -1.16 -12.31
CA ILE A 84 -28.27 -0.20 -11.79
C ILE A 84 -29.18 0.30 -12.93
N LYS A 85 -28.63 0.50 -14.12
CA LYS A 85 -29.39 0.94 -15.31
C LYS A 85 -30.21 -0.18 -15.94
N SER A 86 -29.80 -1.44 -15.78
CA SER A 86 -30.54 -2.58 -16.31
C SER A 86 -31.78 -2.85 -15.44
N THR A 87 -32.94 -2.40 -15.89
CA THR A 87 -34.21 -2.69 -15.24
C THR A 87 -34.55 -4.17 -15.40
N GLY A 88 -34.66 -4.91 -14.29
CA GLY A 88 -35.27 -6.25 -14.28
C GLY A 88 -34.35 -7.43 -13.95
N SER A 89 -33.55 -7.32 -12.90
CA SER A 89 -32.91 -8.49 -12.29
C SER A 89 -33.90 -9.25 -11.40
N ARG A 90 -33.91 -10.59 -11.51
CA ARG A 90 -34.76 -11.48 -10.69
C ARG A 90 -34.27 -11.61 -9.24
N SER A 91 -33.09 -11.08 -8.90
CA SER A 91 -32.56 -11.00 -7.53
C SER A 91 -31.56 -9.82 -7.34
N PRO A 92 -32.04 -8.58 -7.22
CA PRO A 92 -31.18 -7.40 -7.05
C PRO A 92 -30.25 -7.48 -5.84
N ILE A 93 -30.72 -8.05 -4.73
CA ILE A 93 -29.97 -8.18 -3.46
C ILE A 93 -28.66 -8.95 -3.64
N LYS A 94 -28.71 -10.17 -4.19
CA LYS A 94 -27.50 -11.00 -4.38
C LYS A 94 -26.50 -10.36 -5.32
N GLN A 95 -26.98 -9.67 -6.36
CA GLN A 95 -26.09 -8.96 -7.29
C GLN A 95 -25.42 -7.76 -6.60
N MET A 96 -26.16 -7.03 -5.75
CA MET A 96 -25.59 -5.96 -4.94
C MET A 96 -24.52 -6.44 -3.97
N GLU A 97 -24.74 -7.60 -3.34
CA GLU A 97 -23.75 -8.23 -2.47
C GLU A 97 -22.45 -8.55 -3.22
N TYR A 98 -22.54 -9.20 -4.38
CA TYR A 98 -21.35 -9.51 -5.20
C TYR A 98 -20.61 -8.24 -5.62
N MET A 99 -21.33 -7.23 -6.13
CA MET A 99 -20.71 -5.96 -6.54
C MET A 99 -20.03 -5.24 -5.38
N THR A 100 -20.69 -5.20 -4.22
CA THR A 100 -20.12 -4.57 -3.01
C THR A 100 -18.83 -5.27 -2.59
N GLN A 101 -18.80 -6.60 -2.65
CA GLN A 101 -17.60 -7.38 -2.36
C GLN A 101 -16.48 -7.12 -3.38
N ASP A 102 -16.80 -7.09 -4.68
CA ASP A 102 -15.81 -6.92 -5.74
C ASP A 102 -15.24 -5.48 -5.77
N LEU A 103 -16.09 -4.48 -5.50
CA LEU A 103 -15.66 -3.10 -5.25
C LEU A 103 -14.77 -3.00 -4.01
N GLY A 104 -15.15 -3.65 -2.90
CA GLY A 104 -14.32 -3.68 -1.70
C GLY A 104 -12.96 -4.34 -1.93
N ARG A 105 -12.92 -5.47 -2.64
CA ARG A 105 -11.68 -6.18 -3.02
C ARG A 105 -10.80 -5.33 -3.92
N SER A 106 -11.36 -4.75 -4.97
CA SER A 106 -10.61 -3.93 -5.93
C SER A 106 -10.08 -2.64 -5.30
N LEU A 107 -10.84 -1.99 -4.41
CA LEU A 107 -10.34 -0.88 -3.61
C LEU A 107 -9.22 -1.31 -2.65
N GLY A 108 -9.38 -2.46 -1.99
CA GLY A 108 -8.32 -3.04 -1.15
C GLY A 108 -7.03 -3.31 -1.93
N LEU A 109 -7.13 -3.78 -3.18
CA LEU A 109 -5.98 -3.96 -4.07
C LEU A 109 -5.32 -2.62 -4.44
N VAL A 110 -6.08 -1.56 -4.65
CA VAL A 110 -5.53 -0.21 -4.91
C VAL A 110 -4.71 0.28 -3.71
N LEU A 111 -5.27 0.18 -2.51
CA LEU A 111 -4.60 0.56 -1.28
C LEU A 111 -3.33 -0.27 -1.04
N PHE A 112 -3.41 -1.59 -1.23
CA PHE A 112 -2.27 -2.47 -1.09
C PHE A 112 -1.19 -2.21 -2.14
N ALA A 113 -1.56 -2.02 -3.40
CA ALA A 113 -0.62 -1.74 -4.49
C ALA A 113 0.07 -0.39 -4.29
N ARG A 114 -0.65 0.63 -3.81
CA ARG A 114 -0.08 1.92 -3.41
C ARG A 114 0.94 1.73 -2.28
N PHE A 115 0.56 1.04 -1.20
CA PHE A 115 1.44 0.79 -0.08
C PHE A 115 2.70 0.02 -0.50
N VAL A 116 2.56 -1.04 -1.28
CA VAL A 116 3.70 -1.80 -1.85
C VAL A 116 4.58 -0.90 -2.72
N SER A 117 3.97 -0.03 -3.51
CA SER A 117 4.71 0.92 -4.37
C SER A 117 5.44 1.99 -3.55
N GLU A 118 4.87 2.42 -2.43
CA GLU A 118 5.50 3.31 -1.44
C GLU A 118 6.67 2.59 -0.74
N LEU A 119 6.55 1.28 -0.53
CA LEU A 119 7.66 0.45 -0.05
C LEU A 119 8.83 0.36 -1.03
N ASP A 120 8.58 0.38 -2.36
CA ASP A 120 9.67 0.35 -3.34
C ASP A 120 10.04 1.73 -3.91
N SER A 121 9.51 2.86 -3.40
CA SER A 121 10.04 4.21 -3.69
C SER A 121 11.37 4.41 -2.98
N GLU A 122 12.41 3.76 -3.52
CA GLU A 122 13.79 3.77 -3.04
C GLU A 122 14.61 5.00 -3.47
N ARG A 123 14.00 6.13 -3.84
CA ARG A 123 14.76 7.29 -4.33
C ARG A 123 14.12 8.57 -3.83
N GLU A 124 14.96 9.50 -3.39
CA GLU A 124 14.63 10.81 -2.79
C GLU A 124 14.49 10.81 -1.26
N ILE A 125 15.45 10.22 -0.57
CA ILE A 125 16.10 11.01 0.49
C ILE A 125 17.42 11.44 -0.15
N GLU A 126 17.73 12.74 -0.13
CA GLU A 126 18.96 13.28 -0.70
C GLU A 126 20.14 12.43 -0.22
N GLU A 127 20.94 11.93 -1.17
CA GLU A 127 22.20 11.23 -0.91
C GLU A 127 23.16 12.21 -0.25
N GLU A 128 23.05 12.40 1.06
CA GLU A 128 24.22 12.83 1.82
C GLU A 128 25.14 11.62 1.84
N THR A 129 26.27 11.73 1.13
CA THR A 129 27.30 10.69 1.01
C THR A 129 27.99 10.46 2.35
N VAL A 130 27.25 9.93 3.33
CA VAL A 130 27.79 9.44 4.59
C VAL A 130 28.24 8.01 4.32
N THR A 131 29.55 7.84 4.15
CA THR A 131 30.15 6.51 4.08
C THR A 131 30.19 5.94 5.50
N LEU A 132 29.29 5.00 5.79
CA LEU A 132 29.33 4.23 7.02
C LEU A 132 30.18 2.98 6.81
N SER A 133 31.03 2.62 7.78
CA SER A 133 31.64 1.30 7.78
C SER A 133 30.61 0.21 8.12
N ILE A 134 30.96 -1.05 7.85
CA ILE A 134 30.13 -2.20 8.21
C ILE A 134 29.92 -2.24 9.73
N GLU A 135 30.96 -1.92 10.53
CA GLU A 135 30.84 -1.85 11.99
C GLU A 135 29.90 -0.72 12.45
N ASP A 136 29.97 0.45 11.82
CA ASP A 136 29.11 1.60 12.15
C ASP A 136 27.64 1.27 11.91
N VAL A 137 27.33 0.56 10.82
CA VAL A 137 25.94 0.17 10.49
C VAL A 137 25.32 -0.64 11.63
N VAL A 138 26.02 -1.65 12.15
CA VAL A 138 25.48 -2.49 13.23
C VAL A 138 25.22 -1.68 14.49
N LEU A 139 26.19 -0.83 14.87
CA LEU A 139 26.09 -0.01 16.08
C LEU A 139 24.91 0.96 15.99
N GLN A 140 24.76 1.62 14.84
CA GLN A 140 23.69 2.59 14.62
C GLN A 140 22.31 1.91 14.47
N LEU A 141 22.23 0.70 13.90
CA LEU A 141 21.01 -0.10 13.92
C LEU A 141 20.55 -0.43 15.36
N LYS A 142 21.50 -0.83 16.22
CA LYS A 142 21.22 -1.23 17.61
C LYS A 142 20.90 -0.02 18.49
N TYR A 143 21.71 1.04 18.43
CA TYR A 143 21.72 2.12 19.43
C TYR A 143 21.62 3.53 18.85
N GLY A 144 21.67 3.67 17.53
CA GLY A 144 21.62 4.98 16.89
C GLY A 144 20.30 5.69 17.14
N ASN A 145 20.36 7.01 17.22
CA ASN A 145 19.18 7.88 17.24
C ASN A 145 18.37 7.75 15.93
N ASP A 146 17.25 8.46 15.80
CA ASP A 146 16.37 8.34 14.62
C ASP A 146 17.11 8.58 13.29
N GLU A 147 18.06 9.51 13.26
CA GLU A 147 18.81 9.88 12.07
C GLU A 147 19.96 8.91 11.78
N GLU A 148 20.74 8.54 12.79
CA GLU A 148 21.80 7.52 12.67
C GLU A 148 21.20 6.18 12.24
N PHE A 149 20.06 5.81 12.82
CA PHE A 149 19.35 4.58 12.44
C PHE A 149 18.88 4.62 10.98
N ARG A 150 18.39 5.77 10.52
CA ARG A 150 17.98 5.98 9.13
C ARG A 150 19.17 5.85 8.17
N LEU A 151 20.31 6.44 8.50
CA LEU A 151 21.56 6.32 7.72
C LEU A 151 22.07 4.86 7.71
N ALA A 152 22.00 4.16 8.84
CA ALA A 152 22.41 2.77 8.95
C ALA A 152 21.53 1.82 8.12
N LEU A 153 20.22 2.06 8.04
CA LEU A 153 19.33 1.32 7.14
C LEU A 153 19.69 1.52 5.67
N TRP A 154 20.17 2.71 5.30
CA TRP A 154 20.66 2.99 3.95
C TRP A 154 21.99 2.27 3.67
N GLY A 155 22.97 2.39 4.55
CA GLY A 155 24.25 1.68 4.41
C GLY A 155 24.07 0.15 4.37
N LEU A 156 23.20 -0.41 5.21
CA LEU A 156 22.87 -1.84 5.18
C LEU A 156 22.32 -2.26 3.81
N ARG A 157 21.40 -1.48 3.25
CA ARG A 157 20.81 -1.74 1.93
C ARG A 157 21.88 -1.75 0.84
N ASP A 158 22.79 -0.79 0.85
CA ASP A 158 23.87 -0.71 -0.13
C ASP A 158 24.82 -1.90 -0.01
N PHE A 159 25.21 -2.28 1.21
CA PHE A 159 26.03 -3.47 1.43
C PHE A 159 25.36 -4.76 0.95
N ILE A 160 24.03 -4.90 1.06
CA ILE A 160 23.30 -6.03 0.48
C ILE A 160 23.30 -5.97 -1.05
N LYS A 161 23.02 -4.79 -1.63
CA LYS A 161 23.01 -4.61 -3.10
C LYS A 161 24.36 -4.90 -3.72
N ASP A 162 25.43 -4.46 -3.06
CA ASP A 162 26.81 -4.65 -3.52
C ASP A 162 27.38 -6.02 -3.13
N HIS A 163 26.58 -6.88 -2.47
CA HIS A 163 26.99 -8.21 -2.01
C HIS A 163 28.24 -8.15 -1.10
N SER A 164 28.42 -7.03 -0.39
CA SER A 164 29.54 -6.78 0.51
C SER A 164 29.36 -7.45 1.88
N ILE A 165 28.11 -7.77 2.24
CA ILE A 165 27.77 -8.60 3.39
C ILE A 165 27.04 -9.85 2.93
N ASP A 166 27.32 -10.96 3.59
CA ASP A 166 26.67 -12.24 3.34
C ASP A 166 25.59 -12.55 4.39
N ASN A 167 24.90 -13.66 4.18
CA ASN A 167 23.85 -14.11 5.09
C ASN A 167 24.42 -14.49 6.47
N GLU A 168 25.67 -14.97 6.53
CA GLU A 168 26.32 -15.31 7.79
C GLU A 168 26.50 -14.06 8.66
N TRP A 169 26.96 -12.96 8.07
CA TRP A 169 27.08 -11.68 8.74
C TRP A 169 25.71 -11.16 9.24
N ILE A 170 24.69 -11.17 8.38
CA ILE A 170 23.31 -10.76 8.73
C ILE A 170 22.79 -11.54 9.94
N ASN A 171 23.08 -12.84 9.97
CA ASN A 171 22.67 -13.75 11.03
C ASN A 171 23.45 -13.51 12.33
N ASN A 172 24.77 -13.43 12.25
CA ASN A 172 25.66 -13.26 13.40
C ASN A 172 25.41 -11.93 14.11
N GLU A 173 25.15 -10.86 13.35
CA GLU A 173 24.87 -9.55 13.92
C GLU A 173 23.44 -9.39 14.45
N GLY A 174 22.56 -10.36 14.16
CA GLY A 174 21.17 -10.33 14.62
C GLY A 174 20.35 -9.22 13.97
N VAL A 175 20.63 -8.89 12.70
CA VAL A 175 20.01 -7.77 11.98
C VAL A 175 18.48 -7.85 12.03
N ILE A 176 17.90 -9.02 11.75
CA ILE A 176 16.44 -9.23 11.74
C ILE A 176 15.81 -8.91 13.11
N PRO A 177 16.25 -9.53 14.24
CA PRO A 177 15.79 -9.16 15.58
C PRO A 177 15.91 -7.66 15.91
N ILE A 178 17.00 -7.01 15.52
CA ILE A 178 17.21 -5.58 15.77
C ILE A 178 16.15 -4.74 15.07
N LEU A 179 15.86 -5.05 13.81
CA LEU A 179 14.84 -4.36 13.04
C LEU A 179 13.45 -4.51 13.67
N PHE A 180 13.07 -5.71 14.12
CA PHE A 180 11.80 -5.91 14.82
C PHE A 180 11.72 -5.16 16.15
N ASN A 181 12.81 -5.14 16.92
CA ASN A 181 12.87 -4.38 18.17
C ASN A 181 12.67 -2.87 17.94
N ARG A 182 13.29 -2.33 16.89
CA ARG A 182 13.14 -0.92 16.50
C ARG A 182 11.76 -0.63 15.88
N LEU A 183 11.12 -1.60 15.24
CA LEU A 183 9.80 -1.43 14.62
C LEU A 183 8.74 -1.01 15.64
N GLY A 184 8.75 -1.62 16.83
CA GLY A 184 7.77 -1.36 17.89
C GLY A 184 7.86 0.06 18.49
N SER A 185 9.04 0.66 18.50
CA SER A 185 9.33 1.94 19.16
C SER A 185 9.51 3.13 18.21
N SER A 186 9.47 2.88 16.90
CA SER A 186 9.76 3.90 15.87
C SER A 186 8.56 4.79 15.50
N LYS A 187 8.88 6.01 15.02
CA LYS A 187 7.96 6.94 14.36
C LYS A 187 7.46 6.38 13.00
N PRO A 188 6.33 6.85 12.45
CA PRO A 188 5.73 6.34 11.21
C PRO A 188 6.71 6.14 10.06
N HIS A 189 7.49 7.18 9.75
CA HIS A 189 8.46 7.15 8.67
C HIS A 189 9.52 6.05 8.87
N ASN A 190 10.09 5.95 10.08
CA ASN A 190 11.09 4.94 10.41
C ASN A 190 10.50 3.52 10.38
N ARG A 191 9.24 3.33 10.81
CA ARG A 191 8.55 2.03 10.72
C ARG A 191 8.43 1.56 9.27
N LEU A 192 8.09 2.47 8.37
CA LEU A 192 8.00 2.14 6.94
C LEU A 192 9.37 1.70 6.39
N THR A 193 10.43 2.44 6.68
CA THR A 193 11.80 2.09 6.25
C THR A 193 12.25 0.75 6.82
N ILE A 194 11.90 0.43 8.06
CA ILE A 194 12.17 -0.89 8.67
C ILE A 194 11.43 -2.01 7.94
N ILE A 195 10.14 -1.83 7.64
CA ILE A 195 9.33 -2.82 6.90
C ILE A 195 9.91 -3.06 5.51
N GLN A 196 10.34 -2.01 4.81
CA GLN A 196 11.05 -2.13 3.54
C GLN A 196 12.33 -2.96 3.68
N MET A 197 13.14 -2.69 4.70
CA MET A 197 14.39 -3.42 4.94
C MET A 197 14.14 -4.90 5.24
N LEU A 198 13.16 -5.22 6.09
CA LEU A 198 12.74 -6.59 6.38
C LEU A 198 12.28 -7.33 5.11
N ARG A 199 11.54 -6.65 4.23
CA ARG A 199 11.13 -7.21 2.94
C ARG A 199 12.31 -7.51 2.02
N ILE A 200 13.32 -6.63 1.97
CA ILE A 200 14.56 -6.87 1.22
C ILE A 200 15.25 -8.12 1.77
N LEU A 201 15.47 -8.19 3.08
CA LEU A 201 16.10 -9.34 3.74
C LEU A 201 15.32 -10.64 3.49
N ALA A 202 13.99 -10.62 3.52
CA ALA A 202 13.15 -11.76 3.17
C ALA A 202 13.28 -12.15 1.69
N SER A 203 13.58 -11.21 0.79
CA SER A 203 13.80 -11.51 -0.63
C SER A 203 15.19 -12.10 -0.92
N VAL A 204 16.17 -11.86 -0.04
CA VAL A 204 17.55 -12.35 -0.20
C VAL A 204 17.60 -13.88 -0.14
N ASN A 205 16.93 -14.52 0.84
CA ASN A 205 16.96 -15.98 1.00
C ASN A 205 15.73 -16.51 1.77
N THR A 206 15.53 -17.84 1.76
CA THR A 206 14.41 -18.50 2.45
C THR A 206 14.59 -18.60 3.96
N GLU A 207 15.83 -18.70 4.47
CA GLU A 207 16.12 -18.77 5.91
C GLU A 207 15.68 -17.49 6.63
N ASN A 208 15.90 -16.33 6.02
CA ASN A 208 15.43 -15.03 6.52
C ASN A 208 13.90 -14.99 6.59
N LYS A 209 13.19 -15.60 5.62
CA LYS A 209 11.72 -15.70 5.67
C LYS A 209 11.26 -16.53 6.86
N GLU A 210 11.92 -17.66 7.11
CA GLU A 210 11.60 -18.55 8.23
C GLU A 210 11.80 -17.84 9.58
N LYS A 211 12.88 -17.06 9.71
CA LYS A 211 13.15 -16.24 10.91
C LYS A 211 12.12 -15.15 11.17
N MET A 212 11.39 -14.71 10.14
CA MET A 212 10.34 -13.69 10.26
C MET A 212 8.93 -14.28 10.37
N ALA A 213 8.79 -15.59 10.19
CA ALA A 213 7.49 -16.27 10.14
C ALA A 213 6.95 -16.63 11.53
N ASP A 214 7.66 -16.30 12.61
CA ASP A 214 7.17 -16.50 13.96
C ASP A 214 6.01 -15.54 14.29
N VAL A 215 5.16 -15.98 15.22
CA VAL A 215 3.92 -15.27 15.56
C VAL A 215 4.19 -13.88 16.16
N GLU A 216 5.30 -13.70 16.87
CA GLU A 216 5.64 -12.43 17.51
C GLU A 216 6.06 -11.39 16.47
N SER A 217 6.96 -11.76 15.55
CA SER A 217 7.37 -10.95 14.40
C SER A 217 6.18 -10.53 13.54
N LEU A 218 5.31 -11.48 13.18
CA LEU A 218 4.10 -11.19 12.41
C LEU A 218 3.15 -10.27 13.17
N SER A 219 2.99 -10.45 14.48
CA SER A 219 2.18 -9.56 15.32
C SER A 219 2.71 -8.13 15.34
N LEU A 220 4.04 -7.95 15.42
CA LEU A 220 4.68 -6.64 15.38
C LEU A 220 4.48 -5.95 14.01
N LEU A 221 4.60 -6.69 12.90
CA LEU A 221 4.32 -6.17 11.57
C LEU A 221 2.88 -5.71 11.44
N VAL A 222 1.92 -6.57 11.82
CA VAL A 222 0.49 -6.22 11.73
C VAL A 222 0.19 -4.98 12.56
N LYS A 223 0.66 -4.91 13.82
CA LYS A 223 0.45 -3.73 14.68
C LYS A 223 1.07 -2.47 14.09
N SER A 224 2.26 -2.56 13.48
CA SER A 224 2.92 -1.42 12.85
C SER A 224 2.15 -0.93 11.62
N LEU A 225 1.61 -1.85 10.82
CA LEU A 225 0.82 -1.54 9.62
C LEU A 225 -0.54 -0.93 9.96
N THR A 226 -1.20 -1.40 11.02
CA THR A 226 -2.51 -0.86 11.42
C THR A 226 -2.40 0.50 12.11
N ARG A 227 -1.30 0.77 12.84
CA ARG A 227 -1.08 2.05 13.52
C ARG A 227 -0.97 3.25 12.57
N ASP A 228 -0.48 3.04 11.35
CA ASP A 228 -0.36 4.12 10.37
C ASP A 228 -1.74 4.66 9.95
N VAL A 229 -2.76 3.79 9.91
CA VAL A 229 -4.15 4.16 9.62
C VAL A 229 -4.74 5.03 10.73
N ASP A 230 -4.47 4.70 12.00
CA ASP A 230 -4.95 5.45 13.17
C ASP A 230 -4.26 6.81 13.35
N GLU A 231 -3.00 6.92 12.93
CA GLU A 231 -2.19 8.14 13.04
C GLU A 231 -2.48 9.11 11.88
N ARG A 232 -2.82 8.62 10.67
CA ARG A 232 -3.27 9.46 9.54
C ARG A 232 -4.68 10.01 9.69
N GLY A 233 -5.57 9.33 10.41
CA GLY A 233 -6.94 9.80 10.66
C GLY A 233 -7.07 10.92 11.71
N LYS A 234 -5.96 11.47 12.22
CA LYS A 234 -5.92 12.51 13.25
C LYS A 234 -5.34 13.86 12.78
N LEU A 235 -5.06 14.00 11.48
CA LEU A 235 -4.77 15.28 10.83
C LEU A 235 -6.05 15.88 10.26
#